data_AF-A6ZLN5-F1
#
_entry.id   AF-A6ZLN5-F1
#
_cell.length_a   1.000
_cell.length_b   1.000
_cell.length_c   1.000
_cell.angle_alpha   90.00
_cell.angle_beta   90.00
_cell.angle_gamma   90.00
#
_symmetry.space_group_name_H-M   'P 1'
#
loop_
_entity.id
_entity.type
_entity.pdbx_description
1 polymer ?
#
loop_
_entity_poly.entity_id
_entity_poly.type
_entity_poly.pdbx_seq_one_letter_code
_entity_poly.pdbx_strand_id
1 'polypeptide(L)'
;MTLVKYACDYCRVRRVKCDGKKPCSRCIEHNFDCTYQQPLKKRGPKPIGTRSLKYIPKAKMFIDNKSCTAAAEISMKVPKKVIDQCLRLYHDNLYVIWPLLSYDDLHKLLDEEYNDHYVYWFLVALSAATLSDLQSELESEGGFSFTGKQLAVLCMSSRQQFDDLSGRDIFRIMTYYCLLRCFSQSSDVRNSYRLCREAIGLVIVAGLHREKAYESLSFREQQLLRKVYYLLLLTERYYSVYVHCVTSLDTTIAPPQPDRNGPSTFFG
;
A
#
# COMPACT_ATOMS: atom_id res chain seq x y z
N MET A 1 43.02 -45.19 -7.69
CA MET A 1 43.03 -44.08 -6.71
C MET A 1 41.84 -44.26 -5.78
N THR A 2 42.06 -44.70 -4.54
CA THR A 2 41.00 -44.95 -3.58
C THR A 2 40.44 -43.63 -3.03
N LEU A 3 39.13 -43.43 -3.19
CA LEU A 3 38.40 -42.28 -2.64
C LEU A 3 38.30 -42.44 -1.12
N VAL A 4 39.13 -41.70 -0.39
CA VAL A 4 39.06 -41.65 1.07
C VAL A 4 37.87 -40.76 1.48
N LYS A 5 36.90 -41.34 2.20
CA LYS A 5 35.68 -40.63 2.61
C LYS A 5 35.95 -39.41 3.51
N TYR A 6 36.97 -39.47 4.39
CA TYR A 6 37.32 -38.38 5.32
C TYR A 6 38.83 -38.33 5.62
N ALA A 7 39.39 -37.11 5.66
CA ALA A 7 40.79 -36.86 6.06
C ALA A 7 40.94 -36.82 7.59
N CYS A 8 42.12 -37.17 8.12
CA CYS A 8 42.46 -37.00 9.53
C CYS A 8 42.52 -35.52 9.94
N ASP A 9 42.49 -35.25 11.25
CA ASP A 9 42.43 -33.90 11.81
C ASP A 9 43.64 -33.06 11.38
N TYR A 10 44.86 -33.61 11.42
CA TYR A 10 46.08 -32.94 10.97
C TYR A 10 46.01 -32.52 9.49
N CYS A 11 45.71 -33.47 8.58
CA CYS A 11 45.63 -33.19 7.16
C CYS A 11 44.47 -32.24 6.82
N ARG A 12 43.37 -32.32 7.57
CA ARG A 12 42.19 -31.48 7.41
C ARG A 12 42.46 -30.03 7.81
N VAL A 13 43.13 -29.79 8.93
CA VAL A 13 43.52 -28.44 9.37
C VAL A 13 44.49 -27.82 8.37
N ARG A 14 45.46 -28.61 7.87
CA ARG A 14 46.42 -28.13 6.87
C ARG A 14 45.89 -28.10 5.43
N ARG A 15 44.65 -28.56 5.18
CA ARG A 15 44.00 -28.64 3.86
C ARG A 15 44.84 -29.36 2.81
N VAL A 16 45.56 -30.41 3.22
CA VAL A 16 46.35 -31.27 2.33
C VAL A 16 45.64 -32.61 2.10
N LYS A 17 45.97 -33.29 0.99
CA LYS A 17 45.36 -34.57 0.64
C LYS A 17 45.79 -35.65 1.64
N CYS A 18 44.82 -36.32 2.24
CA CYS A 18 45.04 -37.44 3.15
C CYS A 18 44.87 -38.76 2.40
N ASP A 19 45.78 -39.69 2.64
CA ASP A 19 45.79 -41.05 2.11
C ASP A 19 44.87 -42.01 2.90
N GLY A 20 44.36 -41.58 4.06
CA GLY A 20 43.35 -42.30 4.83
C GLY A 20 43.84 -43.52 5.61
N LYS A 21 45.15 -43.82 5.56
CA LYS A 21 45.77 -44.85 6.41
C LYS A 21 45.83 -44.39 7.88
N LYS A 22 45.94 -45.34 8.81
CA LYS A 22 46.01 -45.06 10.26
C LYS A 22 47.30 -45.67 10.85
N PRO A 23 48.35 -44.87 11.13
CA PRO A 23 48.49 -43.42 10.86
C PRO A 23 48.67 -43.11 9.36
N CYS A 24 48.37 -41.88 8.96
CA CYS A 24 48.43 -41.44 7.56
C CYS A 24 49.87 -41.20 7.13
N SER A 25 50.24 -41.45 5.86
CA SER A 25 51.65 -41.31 5.41
C SER A 25 52.24 -39.93 5.71
N ARG A 26 51.42 -38.87 5.58
CA ARG A 26 51.81 -37.49 5.88
C ARG A 26 51.96 -37.20 7.37
N CYS A 27 51.19 -37.91 8.20
CA CYS A 27 51.24 -37.80 9.65
C CYS A 27 52.54 -38.44 10.17
N ILE A 28 52.93 -39.58 9.58
CA ILE A 28 54.20 -40.27 9.87
C ILE A 28 55.39 -39.39 9.43
N GLU A 29 55.36 -38.85 8.22
CA GLU A 29 56.44 -38.01 7.65
C GLU A 29 56.75 -36.78 8.51
N HIS A 30 55.72 -36.15 9.08
CA HIS A 30 55.88 -34.96 9.92
C HIS A 30 55.85 -35.26 11.43
N ASN A 31 55.84 -36.54 11.81
CA ASN A 31 55.79 -37.01 13.19
C ASN A 31 54.68 -36.36 14.04
N PHE A 32 53.47 -36.29 13.48
CA PHE A 32 52.27 -35.76 14.14
C PHE A 32 51.25 -36.85 14.43
N ASP A 33 50.52 -36.68 15.54
CA ASP A 33 49.45 -37.60 15.92
C ASP A 33 48.28 -37.58 14.92
N CYS A 34 48.03 -38.74 14.32
CA CYS A 34 46.95 -38.94 13.36
C CYS A 34 45.63 -39.25 14.07
N THR A 35 44.89 -38.21 14.47
CA THR A 35 43.59 -38.34 15.13
C THR A 35 42.41 -38.00 14.20
N TYR A 36 41.23 -38.49 14.55
CA TYR A 36 39.95 -38.25 13.87
C TYR A 36 38.87 -37.85 14.89
N GLN A 37 39.28 -37.13 15.92
CA GLN A 37 38.47 -36.87 17.10
C GLN A 37 37.56 -35.64 16.95
N GLN A 38 37.74 -34.82 15.90
CA GLN A 38 36.87 -33.66 15.71
C GLN A 38 35.49 -34.05 15.11
N PRO A 39 34.38 -33.88 15.84
CA PRO A 39 33.04 -34.18 15.32
C PRO A 39 32.70 -33.28 14.14
N LEU A 40 32.11 -33.86 13.09
CA LEU A 40 31.65 -33.15 11.91
C LEU A 40 30.54 -32.15 12.29
N LYS A 41 30.83 -30.84 12.19
CA LYS A 41 29.77 -29.82 12.27
C LYS A 41 28.77 -30.07 11.13
N LYS A 42 27.50 -30.35 11.47
CA LYS A 42 26.41 -30.43 10.49
C LYS A 42 26.36 -29.10 9.72
N ARG A 43 26.35 -29.17 8.38
CA ARG A 43 26.14 -27.99 7.54
C ARG A 43 24.69 -27.54 7.69
N GLY A 44 24.42 -26.67 8.66
CA GLY A 44 23.22 -25.83 8.63
C GLY A 44 23.28 -24.88 7.43
N PRO A 45 22.15 -24.24 7.04
CA PRO A 45 22.17 -23.15 6.08
C PRO A 45 23.25 -22.15 6.50
N LYS A 46 24.16 -21.81 5.59
CA LYS A 46 25.21 -20.82 5.89
C LYS A 46 24.52 -19.52 6.33
N PRO A 47 24.88 -18.91 7.48
CA PRO A 47 24.45 -17.55 7.75
C PRO A 47 24.96 -16.68 6.58
N ILE A 48 24.07 -15.88 6.01
CA ILE A 48 24.42 -14.91 4.97
C ILE A 48 25.56 -14.05 5.53
N GLY A 49 26.74 -14.22 4.94
CA GLY A 49 27.92 -13.47 5.32
C GLY A 49 27.67 -11.99 5.02
N THR A 50 27.91 -11.15 6.01
CA THR A 50 27.87 -9.67 5.98
C THR A 50 28.72 -9.00 4.88
N ARG A 51 29.33 -9.76 3.97
CA ARG A 51 30.06 -9.25 2.80
C ARG A 51 29.19 -8.89 1.61
N SER A 52 27.96 -9.41 1.51
CA SER A 52 27.04 -9.05 0.40
C SER A 52 26.22 -7.77 0.64
N LEU A 53 26.34 -7.15 1.82
CA LEU A 53 25.71 -5.85 2.14
C LEU A 53 26.54 -4.64 1.66
N LYS A 54 27.74 -4.86 1.10
CA LYS A 54 28.61 -3.76 0.63
C LYS A 54 28.32 -3.28 -0.79
N TYR A 55 27.38 -3.89 -1.49
CA TYR A 55 26.95 -3.47 -2.83
C TYR A 55 25.43 -3.48 -2.95
N ILE A 56 24.76 -2.81 -2.02
CA ILE A 56 23.52 -2.13 -2.36
C ILE A 56 24.01 -0.80 -2.95
N PRO A 57 23.76 -0.47 -4.23
CA PRO A 57 23.97 0.90 -4.69
C PRO A 57 23.20 1.74 -3.68
N LYS A 58 23.86 2.67 -2.97
CA LYS A 58 23.16 3.67 -2.18
C LYS A 58 22.23 4.36 -3.17
N ALA A 59 20.98 3.88 -3.25
CA ALA A 59 19.91 4.63 -3.86
C ALA A 59 19.99 5.94 -3.09
N LYS A 60 20.37 7.01 -3.81
CA LYS A 60 20.31 8.35 -3.25
C LYS A 60 18.85 8.47 -2.82
N MET A 61 18.60 8.28 -1.53
CA MET A 61 17.39 8.80 -0.93
C MET A 61 17.52 10.29 -1.21
N PHE A 62 16.78 10.76 -2.20
CA PHE A 62 16.38 12.15 -2.24
C PHE A 62 15.50 12.34 -1.01
N ILE A 63 16.16 12.51 0.14
CA ILE A 63 15.59 13.25 1.23
C ILE A 63 15.66 14.69 0.73
N ASP A 64 14.63 15.10 0.00
CA ASP A 64 14.34 16.52 -0.13
C ASP A 64 13.99 16.99 1.29
N ASN A 65 15.01 17.42 2.03
CA ASN A 65 14.90 18.15 3.29
C ASN A 65 14.36 19.55 2.99
N LYS A 66 13.18 19.62 2.38
CA LYS A 66 12.44 20.84 2.08
C LYS A 66 11.01 20.83 2.61
N SER A 67 10.72 19.96 3.57
CA SER A 67 9.44 19.97 4.28
C SER A 67 9.60 19.45 5.70
N CYS A 68 10.47 20.12 6.47
CA CYS A 68 10.49 20.03 7.93
C CYS A 68 9.65 21.15 8.57
N THR A 69 9.12 22.08 7.76
CA THR A 69 8.28 23.22 8.20
C THR A 69 6.78 22.98 8.00
N ALA A 70 6.37 22.19 7.00
CA ALA A 70 4.94 21.95 6.71
C ALA A 70 4.25 20.96 7.69
N ALA A 71 5.01 20.09 8.36
CA ALA A 71 4.43 19.10 9.29
C ALA A 71 3.92 19.71 10.60
N ALA A 72 4.37 20.92 10.95
CA ALA A 72 3.95 21.63 12.15
C ALA A 72 2.72 22.54 11.93
N GLU A 73 2.31 22.80 10.69
CA GLU A 73 1.35 23.88 10.38
C GLU A 73 -0.11 23.44 10.28
N ILE A 74 -0.43 22.13 10.37
CA ILE A 74 -1.82 21.66 10.33
C ILE A 74 -2.17 20.94 11.64
N SER A 75 -2.13 21.68 12.75
CA SER A 75 -2.71 21.26 14.03
C SER A 75 -4.23 21.51 14.09
N MET A 76 -4.83 22.11 13.06
CA MET A 76 -6.28 22.40 13.00
C MET A 76 -6.96 21.49 11.97
N LYS A 77 -8.14 20.95 12.34
CA LYS A 77 -9.01 20.24 11.41
C LYS A 77 -9.38 21.16 10.23
N VAL A 78 -9.50 20.59 9.03
CA VAL A 78 -9.89 21.32 7.83
C VAL A 78 -11.33 21.85 8.02
N PRO A 79 -11.58 23.16 7.86
CA PRO A 79 -12.91 23.72 8.12
C PRO A 79 -14.01 23.09 7.26
N LYS A 80 -15.20 22.87 7.83
CA LYS A 80 -16.35 22.29 7.11
C LYS A 80 -16.66 23.04 5.81
N LYS A 81 -16.59 24.38 5.82
CA LYS A 81 -16.83 25.24 4.65
C LYS A 81 -15.90 24.93 3.48
N VAL A 82 -14.62 24.69 3.76
CA VAL A 82 -13.62 24.33 2.73
C VAL A 82 -13.92 22.94 2.16
N ILE A 83 -14.31 21.99 3.01
CA ILE A 83 -14.72 20.66 2.56
C ILE A 83 -15.97 20.76 1.68
N ASP A 84 -17.02 21.48 2.11
CA ASP A 84 -18.25 21.65 1.31
C ASP A 84 -17.96 22.25 -0.08
N GLN A 85 -17.09 23.26 -0.15
CA GLN A 85 -16.64 23.82 -1.44
C GLN A 85 -15.97 22.76 -2.33
N CYS A 86 -15.11 21.91 -1.76
CA CYS A 86 -14.52 20.79 -2.49
C CYS A 86 -15.59 19.78 -2.95
N LEU A 87 -16.58 19.48 -2.11
CA LEU A 87 -17.66 18.55 -2.46
C LEU A 87 -18.52 19.06 -3.62
N ARG A 88 -18.77 20.37 -3.68
CA ARG A 88 -19.45 21.00 -4.82
C ARG A 88 -18.62 20.90 -6.10
N LEU A 89 -17.33 21.23 -6.04
CA LEU A 89 -16.42 21.08 -7.19
C LEU A 89 -16.36 19.64 -7.70
N TYR A 90 -16.34 18.66 -6.78
CA TYR A 90 -16.41 17.24 -7.12
C TYR A 90 -17.72 16.90 -7.84
N HIS A 91 -18.86 17.34 -7.31
CA HIS A 91 -20.17 17.10 -7.91
C HIS A 91 -20.25 17.65 -9.34
N ASP A 92 -19.85 18.90 -9.52
CA ASP A 92 -20.03 19.62 -10.78
C ASP A 92 -19.09 19.12 -11.89
N ASN A 93 -17.87 18.70 -11.53
CA ASN A 93 -16.81 18.44 -12.52
C ASN A 93 -16.37 16.97 -12.62
N LEU A 94 -16.48 16.20 -11.54
CA LEU A 94 -15.86 14.88 -11.45
C LEU A 94 -16.87 13.74 -11.24
N TYR A 95 -18.05 13.99 -10.69
CA TYR A 95 -19.00 12.94 -10.34
C TYR A 95 -19.44 12.08 -11.54
N VAL A 96 -19.60 12.70 -12.72
CA VAL A 96 -20.03 12.00 -13.94
C VAL A 96 -19.00 10.94 -14.38
N ILE A 97 -17.70 11.24 -14.26
CA ILE A 97 -16.61 10.34 -14.64
C ILE A 97 -16.14 9.45 -13.49
N TRP A 98 -16.35 9.90 -12.25
CA TRP A 98 -15.91 9.23 -11.04
C TRP A 98 -17.04 9.21 -10.00
N PRO A 99 -18.06 8.35 -10.18
CA PRO A 99 -19.25 8.33 -9.33
C PRO A 99 -19.00 7.51 -8.05
N LEU A 100 -18.38 8.13 -7.04
CA LEU A 100 -18.11 7.51 -5.74
C LEU A 100 -19.32 7.61 -4.82
N LEU A 101 -19.74 8.84 -4.47
CA LEU A 101 -20.90 9.15 -3.64
C LEU A 101 -21.60 10.42 -4.15
N SER A 102 -22.92 10.50 -4.01
CA SER A 102 -23.68 11.69 -4.44
C SER A 102 -23.35 12.90 -3.56
N TYR A 103 -23.58 14.12 -4.06
CA TYR A 103 -23.38 15.33 -3.27
C TYR A 103 -24.24 15.34 -2.00
N ASP A 104 -25.51 14.94 -2.10
CA ASP A 104 -26.43 14.89 -0.96
C ASP A 104 -25.91 13.95 0.14
N ASP A 105 -25.34 12.81 -0.25
CA ASP A 105 -24.78 11.85 0.70
C ASP A 105 -23.50 12.37 1.36
N LEU A 106 -22.65 13.03 0.57
CA LEU A 106 -21.42 13.64 1.06
C LEU A 106 -21.71 14.82 2.00
N HIS A 107 -22.69 15.65 1.66
CA HIS A 107 -23.13 16.76 2.49
C HIS A 107 -23.75 16.26 3.80
N LYS A 108 -24.56 15.20 3.75
CA LYS A 108 -25.10 14.57 4.95
C LYS A 108 -23.98 14.04 5.87
N LEU A 109 -22.97 13.38 5.31
CA LEU A 109 -21.80 12.93 6.07
C LEU A 109 -21.03 14.11 6.69
N LEU A 110 -20.89 15.22 5.97
CA LEU A 110 -20.24 16.44 6.46
C LEU A 110 -21.03 17.11 7.60
N ASP A 111 -22.35 17.06 7.57
CA ASP A 111 -23.18 17.65 8.61
C ASP A 111 -23.23 16.78 9.86
N GLU A 112 -23.58 15.49 9.70
CA GLU A 112 -23.90 14.58 10.80
C GLU A 112 -22.68 13.86 11.37
N GLU A 113 -21.72 13.47 10.52
CA GLU A 113 -20.63 12.55 10.89
C GLU A 113 -19.22 13.17 10.81
N TYR A 114 -19.08 14.49 10.68
CA TYR A 114 -17.76 15.15 10.57
C TYR A 114 -16.79 14.90 11.74
N ASN A 115 -17.31 14.54 12.92
CA ASN A 115 -16.47 14.19 14.07
C ASN A 115 -16.04 12.72 14.09
N ASP A 116 -16.64 11.85 13.28
CA ASP A 116 -16.17 10.48 13.08
C ASP A 116 -14.83 10.49 12.33
N HIS A 117 -13.84 9.79 12.86
CA HIS A 117 -12.48 9.84 12.34
C HIS A 117 -12.39 9.27 10.91
N TYR A 118 -13.12 8.20 10.60
CA TYR A 118 -13.08 7.59 9.28
C TYR A 118 -13.78 8.47 8.23
N VAL A 119 -14.94 9.02 8.59
CA VAL A 119 -15.68 9.95 7.72
C VAL A 119 -14.88 11.22 7.47
N TYR A 120 -14.32 11.83 8.53
CA TYR A 120 -13.47 13.02 8.40
C TYR A 120 -12.30 12.80 7.44
N TRP A 121 -11.52 11.73 7.63
CA TRP A 121 -10.37 11.46 6.79
C TRP A 121 -10.73 11.09 5.35
N PHE A 122 -11.88 10.42 5.15
CA PHE A 122 -12.45 10.21 3.83
C PHE A 122 -12.78 11.53 3.13
N LEU A 123 -13.49 12.44 3.80
CA LEU A 123 -13.87 13.74 3.24
C LEU A 123 -12.64 14.60 2.91
N VAL A 124 -11.62 14.58 3.77
CA VAL A 124 -10.34 15.27 3.51
C VAL A 124 -9.62 14.65 2.31
N ALA A 125 -9.58 13.33 2.19
CA ALA A 125 -8.94 12.66 1.06
C ALA A 125 -9.70 12.90 -0.25
N LEU A 126 -11.03 12.90 -0.25
CA LEU A 126 -11.86 13.25 -1.41
C LEU A 126 -11.61 14.70 -1.84
N SER A 127 -11.52 15.62 -0.87
CA SER A 127 -11.15 17.02 -1.12
C SER A 127 -9.76 17.12 -1.76
N ALA A 128 -8.78 16.36 -1.24
CA ALA A 128 -7.42 16.31 -1.79
C ALA A 128 -7.40 15.82 -3.24
N ALA A 129 -8.14 14.75 -3.54
CA ALA A 129 -8.26 14.18 -4.88
C ALA A 129 -8.91 15.18 -5.84
N THR A 130 -10.00 15.84 -5.41
CA THR A 130 -10.75 16.80 -6.22
C THR A 130 -9.89 18.00 -6.59
N LEU A 131 -9.23 18.63 -5.62
CA LEU A 131 -8.37 19.78 -5.88
C LEU A 131 -7.16 19.43 -6.75
N SER A 132 -6.59 18.23 -6.57
CA SER A 132 -5.45 17.79 -7.39
C SER A 132 -5.85 17.58 -8.84
N ASP A 133 -6.97 16.90 -9.08
CA ASP A 133 -7.50 16.65 -10.41
C ASP A 133 -7.85 17.93 -11.16
N LEU A 134 -8.52 18.85 -10.48
CA LEU A 134 -8.91 20.15 -11.05
C LEU A 134 -7.77 21.17 -11.05
N GLN A 135 -6.60 20.81 -10.51
CA GLN A 135 -5.45 21.71 -10.33
C GLN A 135 -5.85 23.06 -9.71
N SER A 136 -6.74 22.99 -8.72
CA SER A 136 -7.38 24.15 -8.08
C SER A 136 -6.90 24.34 -6.66
N GLU A 137 -7.00 25.56 -6.15
CA GLU A 137 -6.67 25.94 -4.78
C GLU A 137 -7.85 26.69 -4.15
N LEU A 138 -8.08 26.48 -2.85
CA LEU A 138 -9.16 27.15 -2.13
C LEU A 138 -8.61 28.00 -0.99
N GLU A 139 -9.10 29.23 -0.88
CA GLU A 139 -8.77 30.13 0.21
C GLU A 139 -9.81 30.05 1.33
N SER A 140 -9.32 29.92 2.55
CA SER A 140 -10.14 30.02 3.76
C SER A 140 -10.19 31.46 4.26
N GLU A 141 -11.24 31.80 5.00
CA GLU A 141 -11.46 33.14 5.59
C GLU A 141 -10.30 33.59 6.49
N GLY A 142 -9.48 32.66 6.98
CA GLY A 142 -8.27 32.94 7.75
C GLY A 142 -7.01 33.23 6.91
N GLY A 143 -7.11 33.40 5.59
CA GLY A 143 -5.98 33.65 4.69
C GLY A 143 -5.12 32.41 4.38
N PHE A 144 -5.56 31.22 4.79
CA PHE A 144 -4.88 29.96 4.49
C PHE A 144 -5.39 29.41 3.16
N SER A 145 -4.48 29.11 2.24
CA SER A 145 -4.81 28.36 1.03
C SER A 145 -4.68 26.85 1.26
N PHE A 146 -5.62 26.11 0.70
CA PHE A 146 -5.67 24.66 0.69
C PHE A 146 -5.46 24.15 -0.73
N THR A 147 -4.42 23.34 -0.90
CA THR A 147 -4.11 22.62 -2.13
C THR A 147 -4.35 21.13 -1.95
N GLY A 148 -4.62 20.42 -3.05
CA GLY A 148 -4.80 18.97 -3.01
C GLY A 148 -3.58 18.24 -2.41
N LYS A 149 -2.37 18.71 -2.72
CA LYS A 149 -1.12 18.14 -2.17
C LYS A 149 -1.01 18.32 -0.65
N GLN A 150 -1.35 19.49 -0.11
CA GLN A 150 -1.33 19.74 1.34
C GLN A 150 -2.33 18.82 2.06
N LEU A 151 -3.56 18.70 1.53
CA LEU A 151 -4.59 17.83 2.11
C LEU A 151 -4.19 16.34 2.06
N ALA A 152 -3.56 15.89 0.97
CA ALA A 152 -3.07 14.52 0.87
C ALA A 152 -1.92 14.24 1.86
N VAL A 153 -0.97 15.17 2.00
CA VAL A 153 0.11 15.06 2.99
C VAL A 153 -0.44 15.04 4.41
N LEU A 154 -1.44 15.88 4.72
CA LEU A 154 -2.14 15.88 6.01
C LEU A 154 -2.76 14.51 6.32
N CYS A 155 -3.50 13.96 5.36
CA CYS A 155 -4.14 12.65 5.51
C CYS A 155 -3.11 11.53 5.71
N MET A 156 -2.03 11.53 4.92
CA MET A 156 -0.96 10.54 5.05
C MET A 156 -0.22 10.63 6.38
N SER A 157 0.00 11.85 6.88
CA SER A 157 0.66 12.09 8.17
C SER A 157 -0.19 11.64 9.36
N SER A 158 -1.51 11.58 9.17
CA SER A 158 -2.48 11.21 10.20
C SER A 158 -3.01 9.78 10.05
N ARG A 159 -2.33 8.93 9.26
CA ARG A 159 -2.75 7.55 8.94
C ARG A 159 -3.11 6.71 10.17
N GLN A 160 -2.40 6.89 11.28
CA GLN A 160 -2.63 6.16 12.52
C GLN A 160 -4.03 6.40 13.12
N GLN A 161 -4.73 7.47 12.72
CA GLN A 161 -6.05 7.82 13.25
C GLN A 161 -7.20 7.07 12.55
N PHE A 162 -6.98 6.50 11.36
CA PHE A 162 -8.03 5.81 10.60
C PHE A 162 -7.61 4.41 10.12
N ASP A 163 -6.35 4.03 10.26
CA ASP A 163 -5.81 2.76 9.80
C ASP A 163 -5.69 1.72 10.92
N ASP A 164 -6.81 1.45 11.60
CA ASP A 164 -6.87 0.48 12.68
C ASP A 164 -7.47 -0.87 12.23
N LEU A 165 -7.57 -1.85 13.14
CA LEU A 165 -8.10 -3.18 12.81
C LEU A 165 -9.61 -3.31 13.06
N SER A 166 -10.33 -2.23 13.41
CA SER A 166 -11.62 -2.33 14.13
C SER A 166 -12.92 -2.13 13.33
N GLY A 167 -12.89 -2.11 11.99
CA GLY A 167 -14.11 -2.48 11.22
C GLY A 167 -15.05 -1.35 10.76
N ARG A 168 -14.53 -0.30 10.10
CA ARG A 168 -15.26 0.48 9.08
C ARG A 168 -14.47 0.52 7.77
N ASP A 169 -14.37 -0.64 7.12
CA ASP A 169 -13.45 -0.83 5.98
C ASP A 169 -13.79 0.06 4.78
N ILE A 170 -15.06 0.40 4.57
CA ILE A 170 -15.47 1.15 3.39
C ILE A 170 -14.86 2.56 3.32
N PHE A 171 -14.94 3.35 4.39
CA PHE A 171 -14.38 4.70 4.41
C PHE A 171 -12.87 4.65 4.27
N ARG A 172 -12.19 3.67 4.87
CA ARG A 172 -10.75 3.48 4.73
C ARG A 172 -10.36 3.15 3.30
N ILE A 173 -11.08 2.22 2.67
CA ILE A 173 -10.88 1.85 1.26
C ILE A 173 -11.07 3.08 0.37
N MET A 174 -12.14 3.86 0.59
CA MET A 174 -12.40 5.10 -0.13
C MET A 174 -11.32 6.16 0.11
N THR A 175 -10.83 6.32 1.34
CA THR A 175 -9.71 7.21 1.67
C THR A 175 -8.46 6.86 0.88
N TYR A 176 -8.04 5.58 0.87
CA TYR A 176 -6.87 5.14 0.08
C TYR A 176 -7.09 5.30 -1.42
N TYR A 177 -8.32 5.05 -1.91
CA TYR A 177 -8.70 5.28 -3.29
C TYR A 177 -8.62 6.77 -3.68
N CYS A 178 -9.05 7.69 -2.81
CA CYS A 178 -8.90 9.12 -3.08
C CYS A 178 -7.43 9.54 -3.04
N LEU A 179 -6.63 9.02 -2.09
CA LEU A 179 -5.22 9.34 -1.98
C LEU A 179 -4.40 8.86 -3.18
N LEU A 180 -4.61 7.63 -3.67
CA LEU A 180 -3.89 7.16 -4.86
C LEU A 180 -4.18 8.06 -6.07
N ARG A 181 -5.41 8.57 -6.19
CA ARG A 181 -5.83 9.45 -7.30
C ARG A 181 -5.10 10.79 -7.22
N CYS A 182 -5.03 11.38 -6.02
CA CYS A 182 -4.22 12.57 -5.76
C CYS A 182 -2.74 12.37 -6.14
N PHE A 183 -2.10 11.28 -5.72
CA PHE A 183 -0.69 11.04 -6.02
C PHE A 183 -0.43 10.71 -7.50
N SER A 184 -1.42 10.15 -8.19
CA SER A 184 -1.32 9.84 -9.62
C SER A 184 -1.10 11.11 -10.45
N GLN A 185 -1.78 12.20 -10.06
CA GLN A 185 -1.67 13.49 -10.72
C GLN A 185 -0.30 14.16 -10.49
N SER A 186 0.34 13.87 -9.35
CA SER A 186 1.70 14.32 -9.06
C SER A 186 2.80 13.50 -9.75
N SER A 187 2.44 12.58 -10.66
CA SER A 187 3.36 11.63 -11.33
C SER A 187 4.13 10.70 -10.38
N ASP A 188 3.68 10.56 -9.12
CA ASP A 188 4.26 9.62 -8.16
C ASP A 188 3.61 8.24 -8.30
N VAL A 189 3.94 7.58 -9.40
CA VAL A 189 3.39 6.26 -9.77
C VAL A 189 3.67 5.22 -8.68
N ARG A 190 4.81 5.30 -8.00
CA ARG A 190 5.19 4.35 -6.95
C ARG A 190 4.29 4.49 -5.74
N ASN A 191 4.06 5.70 -5.24
CA ASN A 191 3.17 5.89 -4.10
C ASN A 191 1.72 5.63 -4.47
N SER A 192 1.30 6.01 -5.68
CA SER A 192 -0.05 5.70 -6.17
C SER A 192 -0.30 4.19 -6.25
N TYR A 193 0.64 3.43 -6.80
CA TYR A 193 0.54 1.97 -6.84
C TYR A 193 0.55 1.36 -5.43
N ARG A 194 1.43 1.81 -4.53
CA ARG A 194 1.44 1.35 -3.13
C ARG A 194 0.08 1.56 -2.47
N LEU A 195 -0.50 2.75 -2.58
CA LEU A 195 -1.82 3.08 -2.01
C LEU A 195 -2.94 2.25 -2.64
N CYS A 196 -2.87 1.98 -3.94
CA CYS A 196 -3.76 1.04 -4.63
C CYS A 196 -3.69 -0.35 -3.98
N ARG A 197 -2.49 -0.86 -3.69
CA ARG A 197 -2.29 -2.15 -3.01
C ARG A 197 -2.84 -2.18 -1.59
N GLU A 198 -2.73 -1.08 -0.84
CA GLU A 198 -3.33 -0.97 0.50
C GLU A 198 -4.86 -1.08 0.43
N ALA A 199 -5.49 -0.33 -0.48
CA ALA A 199 -6.94 -0.37 -0.69
C ALA A 199 -7.43 -1.77 -1.10
N ILE A 200 -6.71 -2.43 -2.02
CA ILE A 200 -7.00 -3.81 -2.44
C ILE A 200 -6.83 -4.79 -1.27
N GLY A 201 -5.80 -4.61 -0.45
CA GLY A 201 -5.59 -5.40 0.75
C GLY A 201 -6.81 -5.34 1.68
N LEU A 202 -7.34 -4.14 1.91
CA LEU A 202 -8.55 -3.94 2.71
C LEU A 202 -9.78 -4.60 2.08
N VAL A 203 -9.98 -4.49 0.76
CA VAL A 203 -11.05 -5.19 0.04
C VAL A 203 -10.97 -6.71 0.23
N ILE A 204 -9.75 -7.27 0.18
CA ILE A 204 -9.53 -8.71 0.35
C ILE A 204 -9.80 -9.13 1.79
N VAL A 205 -9.24 -8.42 2.77
CA VAL A 205 -9.40 -8.72 4.21
C VAL A 205 -10.87 -8.60 4.63
N ALA A 206 -11.59 -7.60 4.13
CA ALA A 206 -13.03 -7.41 4.37
C ALA A 206 -13.91 -8.45 3.65
N GLY A 207 -13.33 -9.31 2.80
CA GLY A 207 -14.09 -10.32 2.07
C GLY A 207 -14.95 -9.77 0.91
N LEU A 208 -14.81 -8.48 0.57
CA LEU A 208 -15.62 -7.79 -0.44
C LEU A 208 -15.40 -8.28 -1.87
N HIS A 209 -14.41 -9.13 -2.10
CA HIS A 209 -14.19 -9.87 -3.34
C HIS A 209 -15.09 -11.10 -3.50
N ARG A 210 -15.97 -11.39 -2.52
CA ARG A 210 -16.88 -12.54 -2.51
C ARG A 210 -18.32 -12.08 -2.51
N GLU A 211 -19.14 -12.64 -3.40
CA GLU A 211 -20.56 -12.29 -3.51
C GLU A 211 -21.34 -12.50 -2.20
N LYS A 212 -20.96 -13.51 -1.42
CA LYS A 212 -21.55 -13.82 -0.10
C LYS A 212 -21.47 -12.65 0.90
N ALA A 213 -20.46 -11.79 0.79
CA ALA A 213 -20.30 -10.65 1.69
C ALA A 213 -21.42 -9.61 1.54
N TYR A 214 -22.18 -9.65 0.43
CA TYR A 214 -23.20 -8.68 0.09
C TYR A 214 -24.61 -9.12 0.51
N GLU A 215 -24.83 -10.41 0.80
CA GLU A 215 -26.17 -10.99 1.05
C GLU A 215 -26.88 -10.36 2.26
N SER A 216 -26.14 -9.97 3.30
CA SER A 216 -26.67 -9.38 4.53
C SER A 216 -26.78 -7.86 4.50
N LEU A 217 -26.31 -7.20 3.44
CA LEU A 217 -26.23 -5.74 3.35
C LEU A 217 -27.47 -5.17 2.67
N SER A 218 -27.83 -3.92 3.01
CA SER A 218 -28.90 -3.22 2.31
C SER A 218 -28.53 -2.99 0.84
N PHE A 219 -29.53 -2.88 -0.05
CA PHE A 219 -29.30 -2.66 -1.47
C PHE A 219 -28.34 -1.50 -1.74
N ARG A 220 -28.50 -0.39 -1.00
CA ARG A 220 -27.70 0.82 -1.14
C ARG A 220 -26.23 0.59 -0.76
N GLU A 221 -25.97 -0.10 0.35
CA GLU A 221 -24.62 -0.47 0.77
C GLU A 221 -23.96 -1.41 -0.24
N GLN A 222 -24.73 -2.38 -0.77
CA GLN A 222 -24.22 -3.26 -1.82
C GLN A 222 -23.80 -2.46 -3.06
N GLN A 223 -24.61 -1.50 -3.51
CA GLN A 223 -24.27 -0.68 -4.67
C GLN A 223 -23.00 0.14 -4.45
N LEU A 224 -22.85 0.76 -3.27
CA LEU A 224 -21.67 1.55 -2.95
C LEU A 224 -20.40 0.68 -2.92
N LEU A 225 -20.44 -0.47 -2.23
CA LEU A 225 -19.30 -1.38 -2.14
C LEU A 225 -18.92 -1.95 -3.51
N ARG A 226 -19.90 -2.31 -4.34
CA ARG A 226 -19.64 -2.75 -5.72
C ARG A 226 -19.03 -1.64 -6.56
N LYS A 227 -19.50 -0.39 -6.47
CA LYS A 227 -18.89 0.76 -7.15
C LYS A 227 -17.41 0.90 -6.74
N VAL A 228 -17.12 0.90 -5.45
CA VAL A 228 -15.74 1.00 -4.92
C VAL A 228 -14.88 -0.17 -5.40
N TYR A 229 -15.40 -1.40 -5.38
CA TYR A 229 -14.71 -2.58 -5.87
C TYR A 229 -14.31 -2.45 -7.34
N TYR A 230 -15.26 -2.07 -8.20
CA TYR A 230 -15.01 -1.96 -9.64
C TYR A 230 -14.11 -0.77 -9.99
N LEU A 231 -14.22 0.35 -9.26
CA LEU A 231 -13.26 1.46 -9.37
C LEU A 231 -11.84 0.99 -9.06
N LEU A 232 -11.64 0.24 -7.97
CA LEU A 232 -10.33 -0.32 -7.63
C LEU A 232 -9.84 -1.37 -8.62
N LEU A 233 -10.72 -2.25 -9.11
CA LEU A 233 -10.38 -3.28 -10.09
C LEU A 233 -9.90 -2.65 -11.41
N LEU A 234 -10.56 -1.60 -11.89
CA LEU A 234 -10.13 -0.86 -13.08
C LEU A 234 -8.81 -0.12 -12.85
N THR A 235 -8.66 0.52 -11.69
CA THR A 235 -7.41 1.20 -11.31
C THR A 235 -6.24 0.23 -11.18
N GLU A 236 -6.45 -0.97 -10.62
CA GLU A 236 -5.42 -2.00 -10.52
C GLU A 236 -4.93 -2.43 -11.91
N ARG A 237 -5.87 -2.68 -12.84
CA ARG A 237 -5.54 -3.06 -14.22
C ARG A 237 -4.72 -1.99 -14.93
N TYR A 238 -5.08 -0.73 -14.74
CA TYR A 238 -4.28 0.40 -15.25
C TYR A 238 -2.83 0.35 -14.75
N TYR A 239 -2.63 0.19 -13.43
CA TYR A 239 -1.28 0.11 -12.86
C TYR A 239 -0.55 -1.19 -13.21
N SER A 240 -1.26 -2.31 -13.39
CA SER A 240 -0.68 -3.58 -13.82
C SER A 240 -0.02 -3.44 -15.18
N VAL A 241 -0.66 -2.76 -16.12
CA VAL A 241 -0.09 -2.45 -17.44
C VAL A 241 1.07 -1.46 -17.33
N TYR A 242 0.91 -0.39 -16.55
CA TYR A 242 1.89 0.69 -16.46
C TYR A 242 3.18 0.30 -15.71
N VAL A 243 3.07 -0.53 -14.66
CA VAL A 243 4.16 -0.91 -13.74
C VAL A 243 4.65 -2.34 -13.99
N HIS A 244 3.99 -3.10 -14.88
CA HIS A 244 4.28 -4.51 -15.17
C HIS A 244 4.21 -5.40 -13.92
N CYS A 245 3.10 -5.31 -13.19
CA CYS A 245 2.84 -6.11 -11.99
C CYS A 245 1.59 -7.00 -12.14
N VAL A 246 1.44 -7.97 -11.24
CA VAL A 246 0.29 -8.89 -11.23
C VAL A 246 -0.96 -8.23 -10.65
N THR A 247 -2.13 -8.61 -11.16
CA THR A 247 -3.43 -8.23 -10.62
C THR A 247 -3.81 -9.12 -9.42
N SER A 248 -4.76 -8.66 -8.61
CA SER A 248 -5.24 -9.36 -7.43
C SER A 248 -6.75 -9.35 -7.30
N LEU A 249 -7.44 -8.39 -7.93
CA LEU A 249 -8.89 -8.38 -8.06
C LEU A 249 -9.33 -8.97 -9.40
N ASP A 250 -10.42 -9.73 -9.35
CA ASP A 250 -11.04 -10.39 -10.49
C ASP A 250 -12.52 -10.01 -10.59
N THR A 251 -13.18 -10.27 -11.71
CA THR A 251 -14.63 -10.00 -11.84
C THR A 251 -15.46 -11.11 -11.20
N THR A 252 -15.31 -11.28 -9.87
CA THR A 252 -15.94 -12.36 -9.08
C THR A 252 -17.28 -11.97 -8.46
N ILE A 253 -17.60 -10.67 -8.43
CA ILE A 253 -18.85 -10.14 -7.89
C ILE A 253 -19.69 -9.53 -9.01
N ALA A 254 -21.00 -9.42 -8.83
CA ALA A 254 -21.86 -8.71 -9.79
C ALA A 254 -21.54 -7.20 -9.88
N PRO A 255 -21.69 -6.56 -11.06
CA PRO A 255 -21.49 -5.12 -11.21
C PRO A 255 -22.54 -4.29 -10.46
N PRO A 256 -22.26 -3.02 -10.14
CA PRO A 256 -23.25 -2.13 -9.55
C PRO A 256 -24.43 -1.94 -10.51
N GLN A 257 -25.63 -1.98 -9.96
CA GLN A 257 -26.89 -1.82 -10.67
C GLN A 257 -27.33 -0.35 -10.61
N PRO A 258 -28.00 0.17 -11.66
CA PRO A 258 -28.60 1.50 -11.60
C PRO A 258 -29.72 1.52 -10.56
N ASP A 259 -29.84 2.63 -9.85
CA ASP A 259 -30.97 2.85 -8.94
C ASP A 259 -32.27 2.83 -9.74
N ARG A 260 -33.14 1.86 -9.48
CA ARG A 260 -34.44 1.71 -10.18
C ARG A 260 -35.40 2.88 -9.94
N ASN A 261 -35.04 3.83 -9.06
CA ASN A 261 -35.84 4.99 -8.68
C ASN A 261 -35.29 6.34 -9.21
N GLY A 262 -34.24 6.33 -10.05
CA GLY A 262 -33.80 7.53 -10.77
C GLY A 262 -34.64 7.75 -12.04
N PRO A 263 -34.91 9.01 -12.46
CA PRO A 263 -35.65 9.25 -13.69
C PRO A 263 -34.90 8.61 -14.86
N SER A 264 -35.63 7.80 -15.62
CA SER A 264 -35.19 7.25 -16.89
C SER A 264 -34.93 8.38 -17.87
N THR A 265 -33.71 8.92 -17.87
CA THR A 265 -33.26 9.85 -18.90
C THR A 265 -31.86 9.48 -19.35
N PHE A 266 -31.69 9.51 -20.67
CA PHE A 266 -30.46 9.35 -21.45
C PHE A 266 -30.11 7.93 -21.90
N PHE A 267 -30.93 7.41 -22.82
CA PHE A 267 -30.44 7.06 -24.16
C PHE A 267 -31.44 7.57 -25.20
N GLY A 268 -30.98 8.53 -26.00
CA GLY A 268 -31.61 9.06 -27.20
C GLY A 268 -30.50 9.56 -28.11
#